data_AF-A0A7S2D1B8-F1
#
_entry.id   AF-A0A7S2D1B8-F1
#
_cell.length_a   1.000
_cell.length_b   1.000
_cell.length_c   1.000
_cell.angle_alpha   90.00
_cell.angle_beta   90.00
_cell.angle_gamma   90.00
#
_symmetry.space_group_name_H-M   'P 1'
#
loop_
_entity.id
_entity.type
_entity.pdbx_description
1 polymer ?
#
loop_
_entity_poly.entity_id
_entity_poly.type
_entity_poly.pdbx_seq_one_letter_code
_entity_poly.pdbx_strand_id
1 'polypeptide(L)'
;YASMHVCVHTRMHLCIKGVRLLCCAGVCIIGFEAFLTLATRAATSTIAKPLLQDPGPDLIVLDEGHRIKNVKSKQHEALSACRSPRRLILSGTPLQNNLLEYHAMISFVRPGLLGTEKEFRNRFVNPIMHAMTVDASAADDRLSRMRMAVL
;
A
#
# COMPACT_ATOMS: atom_id res chain seq x y z
N TYR A 1 19.09 -2.01 -7.69
CA TYR A 1 19.08 -2.85 -6.49
C TYR A 1 18.13 -2.20 -5.49
N ALA A 2 16.84 -2.51 -5.57
CA ALA A 2 15.83 -1.98 -4.66
C ALA A 2 15.13 -3.18 -4.01
N SER A 3 15.56 -3.49 -2.79
CA SER A 3 15.11 -4.64 -2.02
C SER A 3 13.79 -4.27 -1.34
N MET A 4 12.66 -4.78 -1.83
CA MET A 4 11.44 -4.74 -1.03
C MET A 4 11.66 -5.70 0.13
N HIS A 5 11.57 -5.20 1.35
CA HIS A 5 11.63 -6.02 2.56
C HIS A 5 10.21 -6.33 3.01
N VAL A 6 9.48 -7.16 2.25
CA VAL A 6 8.23 -7.76 2.77
C VAL A 6 8.60 -8.74 3.86
N CYS A 7 8.81 -8.25 5.08
CA CYS A 7 9.01 -9.05 6.27
C CYS A 7 7.73 -9.82 6.57
N VAL A 8 7.53 -10.96 5.90
CA VAL A 8 6.44 -11.88 6.22
C VAL A 8 6.86 -12.62 7.47
N HIS A 9 6.29 -12.26 8.62
CA HIS A 9 6.35 -13.14 9.78
C HIS A 9 5.30 -14.24 9.58
N THR A 10 5.75 -15.47 9.33
CA THR A 10 4.90 -16.66 9.31
C THR A 10 5.48 -17.72 10.23
N ARG A 11 4.62 -18.38 11.01
CA ARG A 11 4.98 -19.56 11.83
C ARG A 11 5.38 -20.80 11.01
N MET A 12 5.56 -20.67 9.69
CA MET A 12 5.80 -21.76 8.76
C MET A 12 7.23 -21.70 8.21
N HIS A 13 8.05 -22.71 8.54
CA HIS A 13 9.31 -22.95 7.84
C HIS A 13 9.03 -23.49 6.43
N LEU A 14 8.95 -22.59 5.44
CA LEU A 14 8.75 -22.97 4.04
C LEU A 14 9.95 -22.54 3.19
N CYS A 15 10.73 -23.53 2.74
CA CYS A 15 11.82 -23.35 1.78
C CYS A 15 11.27 -23.65 0.37
N ILE A 16 10.92 -22.61 -0.39
CA ILE A 16 10.42 -22.78 -1.77
C ILE A 16 11.62 -22.93 -2.71
N LYS A 17 11.82 -24.12 -3.28
CA LYS A 17 12.84 -24.34 -4.32
C LYS A 17 12.51 -23.50 -5.56
N GLY A 18 13.45 -22.67 -6.01
CA GLY A 18 13.36 -21.93 -7.29
C GLY A 18 13.07 -20.43 -7.17
N VAL A 19 12.71 -19.93 -5.99
CA VAL A 19 12.71 -18.49 -5.69
C VAL A 19 13.73 -18.31 -4.56
N ARG A 20 14.69 -17.39 -4.72
CA ARG A 20 15.70 -17.10 -3.70
C ARG A 20 15.05 -16.33 -2.55
N LEU A 21 14.16 -16.99 -1.82
CA LEU A 21 13.52 -16.52 -0.60
C LEU A 21 14.50 -16.76 0.54
N LEU A 22 15.02 -15.69 1.13
CA LEU A 22 15.63 -15.79 2.45
C LEU A 22 14.48 -15.90 3.46
N CYS A 23 14.15 -17.13 3.84
CA CYS A 23 13.32 -17.43 5.00
C CYS A 23 14.25 -17.83 6.15
N CYS A 24 14.58 -16.90 7.04
CA CYS A 24 15.32 -17.18 8.28
C CYS A 24 14.41 -16.85 9.45
N ALA A 25 14.23 -17.79 10.39
CA ALA A 25 13.47 -17.60 11.63
C ALA A 25 12.02 -17.06 11.45
N GLY A 26 11.33 -17.50 10.40
CA GLY A 26 9.96 -17.08 10.12
C GLY A 26 9.84 -15.69 9.50
N VAL A 27 10.94 -15.05 9.10
CA VAL A 27 10.94 -13.79 8.32
C VAL A 27 11.25 -14.09 6.85
N CYS A 28 10.37 -13.67 5.95
CA CYS A 28 10.64 -13.64 4.51
C CYS A 28 11.17 -12.27 4.09
N ILE A 29 12.03 -12.22 3.08
CA ILE A 29 12.35 -10.98 2.36
C ILE A 29 12.21 -11.28 0.86
N ILE A 30 11.41 -10.48 0.16
CA ILE A 30 11.10 -10.69 -1.26
C ILE A 30 10.99 -9.36 -2.01
N GLY A 31 11.69 -9.25 -3.14
CA GLY A 31 11.61 -8.10 -4.04
C GLY A 31 10.24 -7.98 -4.74
N PHE A 32 9.86 -6.76 -5.14
CA PHE A 32 8.56 -6.46 -5.78
C PHE A 32 8.20 -7.38 -6.96
N GLU A 33 9.12 -7.59 -7.90
CA GLU A 33 8.86 -8.42 -9.09
C GLU A 33 8.60 -9.89 -8.74
N ALA A 34 9.38 -10.43 -7.79
CA ALA A 34 9.20 -11.78 -7.30
C ALA A 34 7.88 -11.90 -6.51
N PHE A 35 7.54 -10.87 -5.72
CA PHE A 35 6.26 -10.81 -5.00
C PHE A 35 5.07 -10.80 -5.96
N LEU A 36 5.10 -9.97 -7.01
CA LEU A 36 4.04 -9.94 -8.02
C LEU A 36 3.86 -11.30 -8.68
N THR A 37 4.96 -11.92 -9.08
CA THR A 37 4.94 -13.27 -9.66
C THR A 37 4.33 -14.30 -8.70
N LEU A 38 4.66 -14.22 -7.41
CA LEU A 38 4.12 -15.10 -6.38
C LEU A 38 2.63 -14.83 -6.11
N ALA A 39 2.23 -13.57 -6.03
CA ALA A 39 0.86 -13.14 -5.77
C ALA A 39 -0.08 -13.48 -6.92
N THR A 40 0.34 -13.29 -8.18
CA THR A 40 -0.43 -13.73 -9.35
C THR A 40 -0.62 -15.24 -9.37
N ARG A 41 0.38 -15.99 -8.91
CA ARG A 41 0.32 -17.46 -8.82
C ARG A 41 -0.36 -17.95 -7.53
N ALA A 42 -0.67 -17.07 -6.58
CA ALA A 42 -1.25 -17.44 -5.29
C ALA A 42 -2.65 -18.04 -5.42
N ALA A 43 -3.41 -17.67 -6.45
CA ALA A 43 -4.72 -18.27 -6.73
C ALA A 43 -4.62 -19.76 -7.12
N THR A 44 -3.51 -20.19 -7.73
CA THR A 44 -3.34 -21.53 -8.31
C THR A 44 -2.35 -22.40 -7.53
N SER A 45 -1.44 -21.78 -6.77
CA SER A 45 -0.36 -22.48 -6.06
C SER A 45 -0.73 -22.80 -4.62
N THR A 46 -0.69 -24.10 -4.28
CA THR A 46 -0.86 -24.63 -2.91
C THR A 46 0.18 -24.06 -1.93
N ILE A 47 1.31 -23.57 -2.43
CA ILE A 47 2.41 -23.03 -1.62
C ILE A 47 2.25 -21.52 -1.40
N ALA A 48 1.84 -20.76 -2.43
CA ALA A 48 1.77 -19.31 -2.36
C ALA A 48 0.50 -18.80 -1.66
N LYS A 49 -0.62 -19.52 -1.77
CA LYS A 49 -1.88 -19.19 -1.10
C LYS A 49 -1.74 -19.07 0.43
N PRO A 50 -1.15 -20.04 1.15
CA PRO A 50 -1.01 -19.93 2.60
C PRO A 50 -0.01 -18.87 3.04
N LEU A 51 0.97 -18.56 2.20
CA LEU A 51 1.96 -17.53 2.49
C LEU A 51 1.41 -16.11 2.39
N LEU A 52 0.43 -15.86 1.52
CA LEU A 52 -0.03 -14.51 1.20
C LEU A 52 -1.49 -14.23 1.59
N GLN A 53 -2.37 -15.23 1.48
CA GLN A 53 -3.83 -15.01 1.54
C GLN A 53 -4.51 -15.69 2.73
N ASP A 54 -4.11 -16.92 3.11
CA ASP A 54 -4.83 -17.66 4.15
C ASP A 54 -3.96 -18.70 4.89
N PRO A 55 -3.45 -18.40 6.10
CA PRO A 55 -3.79 -17.26 6.95
C PRO A 55 -3.13 -15.93 6.51
N GLY A 56 -2.08 -16.00 5.68
CA GLY A 56 -1.29 -14.83 5.27
C GLY A 56 -0.25 -14.38 6.32
N PRO A 57 0.52 -13.33 6.02
CA PRO A 57 1.55 -12.78 6.92
C PRO A 57 0.98 -12.06 8.15
N ASP A 58 1.62 -12.21 9.32
CA ASP A 58 1.26 -11.46 10.54
C ASP A 58 1.57 -9.96 10.47
N LEU A 59 2.58 -9.61 9.65
CA LEU A 59 3.04 -8.25 9.40
C LEU A 59 3.47 -8.15 7.93
N ILE A 60 3.13 -7.05 7.27
CA ILE A 60 3.72 -6.66 5.99
C ILE A 60 4.45 -5.35 6.20
N VAL A 61 5.73 -5.32 5.84
CA VAL A 61 6.52 -4.09 5.77
C VAL A 61 6.79 -3.77 4.31
N LEU A 62 6.56 -2.51 3.95
CA LEU A 62 6.81 -1.99 2.62
C LEU A 62 7.84 -0.90 2.72
N ASP A 63 9.03 -1.22 2.25
CA ASP A 63 10.08 -0.24 2.07
C ASP A 63 9.86 0.52 0.76
N GLU A 64 10.21 1.80 0.76
CA GLU A 64 9.96 2.74 -0.34
C GLU A 64 8.47 2.79 -0.77
N GLY A 65 7.60 3.07 0.20
CA GLY A 65 6.14 3.16 0.04
C GLY A 65 5.67 4.07 -1.09
N HIS A 66 6.50 5.06 -1.46
CA HIS A 66 6.28 5.90 -2.63
C HIS A 66 6.20 5.12 -3.95
N ARG A 67 6.51 3.82 -4.00
CA ARG A 67 6.28 2.97 -5.18
C ARG A 67 4.80 2.58 -5.35
N ILE A 68 3.98 2.64 -4.29
CA ILE A 68 2.54 2.32 -4.31
C ILE A 68 1.73 3.60 -4.48
N LYS A 69 1.91 4.26 -5.62
CA LYS A 69 1.27 5.55 -5.93
C LYS A 69 -0.18 5.43 -6.38
N ASN A 70 -0.54 4.28 -6.93
CA ASN A 70 -1.79 4.09 -7.65
C ASN A 70 -2.53 2.87 -7.12
N VAL A 71 -3.77 3.10 -6.66
CA VAL A 71 -4.70 2.05 -6.20
C VAL A 71 -4.95 1.00 -7.28
N LYS A 72 -4.89 1.39 -8.56
CA LYS A 72 -5.08 0.51 -9.73
C LYS A 72 -3.79 -0.15 -10.23
N SER A 73 -2.68 0.04 -9.53
CA SER A 73 -1.45 -0.65 -9.90
C SER A 73 -1.56 -2.13 -9.55
N LYS A 74 -1.02 -3.01 -10.41
CA LYS A 74 -0.90 -4.45 -10.12
C LYS A 74 -0.24 -4.71 -8.76
N GLN A 75 0.66 -3.83 -8.36
CA GLN A 75 1.33 -3.85 -7.06
C GLN A 75 0.35 -3.62 -5.92
N HIS A 76 -0.44 -2.54 -5.98
CA HIS A 76 -1.44 -2.25 -4.96
C HIS A 76 -2.50 -3.35 -4.88
N GLU A 77 -2.99 -3.86 -6.02
CA GLU A 77 -3.97 -4.94 -6.04
C GLU A 77 -3.43 -6.24 -5.42
N ALA A 78 -2.21 -6.65 -5.81
CA ALA A 78 -1.56 -7.85 -5.27
C ALA A 78 -1.30 -7.73 -3.76
N LEU A 79 -0.87 -6.55 -3.30
CA LEU A 79 -0.64 -6.25 -1.89
C LEU A 79 -1.93 -6.19 -1.08
N SER A 80 -2.97 -5.58 -1.64
CA SER A 80 -4.29 -5.50 -1.00
C SER A 80 -4.97 -6.86 -0.88
N ALA A 81 -4.70 -7.78 -1.82
CA ALA A 81 -5.15 -9.16 -1.76
C ALA A 81 -4.46 -9.99 -0.66
N CYS A 82 -3.29 -9.54 -0.15
CA CYS A 82 -2.61 -10.24 0.94
C CYS A 82 -3.33 -9.97 2.27
N ARG A 83 -3.74 -11.03 2.97
CA ARG A 83 -4.36 -10.89 4.29
C ARG A 83 -3.30 -10.70 5.34
N SER A 84 -3.33 -9.56 6.03
CA SER A 84 -2.41 -9.28 7.14
C SER A 84 -3.08 -8.38 8.16
N PRO A 85 -2.97 -8.69 9.47
CA PRO A 85 -3.53 -7.84 10.52
C PRO A 85 -2.72 -6.56 10.75
N ARG A 86 -1.44 -6.51 10.32
CA ARG A 86 -0.55 -5.36 10.54
C ARG A 86 0.17 -5.01 9.24
N ARG A 87 0.09 -3.74 8.84
CA ARG A 87 0.72 -3.24 7.62
C ARG A 87 1.50 -1.97 7.95
N LEU A 88 2.78 -1.95 7.59
CA LEU A 88 3.70 -0.84 7.80
C LEU A 88 4.24 -0.38 6.44
N ILE A 89 4.26 0.93 6.22
CA ILE A 89 4.93 1.53 5.08
C ILE A 89 6.05 2.44 5.60
N LEU A 90 7.23 2.29 5.01
CA LEU A 90 8.40 3.14 5.20
C LEU A 90 8.60 3.96 3.92
N SER A 91 8.80 5.25 4.04
CA SER A 91 9.10 6.13 2.90
C SER A 91 10.09 7.20 3.32
N GLY A 92 11.17 7.35 2.55
CA GLY A 92 12.16 8.40 2.76
C GLY A 92 11.76 9.75 2.16
N THR A 93 10.73 9.78 1.30
CA THR A 93 10.23 11.01 0.69
C THR A 93 9.02 11.52 1.45
N PRO A 94 8.98 12.81 1.81
CA PRO A 94 7.79 13.40 2.40
C PRO A 94 6.65 13.34 1.35
N LEU A 95 5.44 12.97 1.77
CA LEU A 95 4.24 12.64 0.96
C LEU A 95 3.64 13.81 0.15
N GLN A 96 4.46 14.78 -0.25
CA GLN A 96 4.04 16.18 -0.29
C GLN A 96 3.22 16.63 -1.51
N ASN A 97 3.12 15.87 -2.62
CA ASN A 97 2.60 16.46 -3.88
C ASN A 97 1.42 15.75 -4.55
N ASN A 98 0.87 14.66 -3.99
CA ASN A 98 -0.29 14.02 -4.61
C ASN A 98 -1.21 13.36 -3.58
N LEU A 99 -2.36 13.99 -3.34
CA LEU A 99 -3.40 13.50 -2.43
C LEU A 99 -3.91 12.09 -2.81
N LEU A 100 -3.87 11.72 -4.10
CA LEU A 100 -4.26 10.37 -4.53
C LEU A 100 -3.21 9.32 -4.15
N GLU A 101 -1.93 9.68 -4.16
CA GLU A 101 -0.85 8.80 -3.67
C GLU A 101 -0.99 8.58 -2.16
N TYR A 102 -1.31 9.65 -1.42
CA TYR A 102 -1.63 9.55 0.00
C TYR A 102 -2.82 8.61 0.26
N HIS A 103 -3.91 8.77 -0.50
CA HIS A 103 -5.08 7.89 -0.40
C HIS A 103 -4.72 6.43 -0.69
N ALA A 104 -3.91 6.16 -1.72
CA ALA A 104 -3.47 4.81 -2.06
C ALA A 104 -2.65 4.17 -0.92
N MET A 105 -1.74 4.95 -0.33
CA MET A 105 -0.88 4.48 0.76
C MET A 105 -1.67 4.17 2.02
N ILE A 106 -2.56 5.08 2.44
CA ILE A 106 -3.43 4.88 3.60
C ILE A 106 -4.42 3.74 3.37
N SER A 107 -4.98 3.62 2.16
CA SER A 107 -5.89 2.52 1.80
C SER A 107 -5.19 1.16 1.89
N PHE A 108 -3.89 1.09 1.60
CA PHE A 108 -3.12 -0.12 1.85
C PHE A 108 -2.96 -0.39 3.35
N VAL A 109 -2.53 0.60 4.15
CA VAL A 109 -2.26 0.41 5.59
C VAL A 109 -3.54 0.06 6.35
N ARG A 110 -4.62 0.80 6.09
CA ARG A 110 -5.93 0.64 6.72
C ARG A 110 -7.04 0.82 5.67
N PRO A 111 -7.44 -0.28 5.00
CA PRO A 111 -8.53 -0.25 4.04
C PRO A 111 -9.80 0.36 4.65
N GLY A 112 -10.44 1.28 3.92
CA GLY A 112 -11.69 1.91 4.32
C GLY A 112 -11.58 3.13 5.24
N LEU A 113 -10.40 3.50 5.76
CA LEU A 113 -10.25 4.66 6.65
C LEU A 113 -10.71 5.98 6.01
N LEU A 114 -10.34 6.18 4.74
CA LEU A 114 -10.64 7.40 3.98
C LEU A 114 -11.84 7.23 3.03
N GLY A 115 -12.51 6.08 3.08
CA GLY A 115 -13.55 5.69 2.12
C GLY A 115 -12.99 5.36 0.73
N THR A 116 -13.89 5.33 -0.25
CA THR A 116 -13.56 5.09 -1.66
C THR A 116 -12.76 6.26 -2.25
N GLU A 117 -12.01 6.01 -3.33
CA GLU A 117 -11.27 7.05 -4.04
C GLU A 117 -12.19 8.22 -4.46
N LYS A 118 -13.44 7.92 -4.86
CA LYS A 118 -14.43 8.93 -5.24
C LYS A 118 -14.84 9.81 -4.06
N GLU A 119 -15.11 9.20 -2.90
CA GLU A 119 -15.46 9.95 -1.69
C GLU A 119 -14.29 10.80 -1.21
N PHE A 120 -13.08 10.25 -1.25
CA PHE A 120 -11.86 10.98 -0.91
C PHE A 120 -11.64 12.18 -1.84
N ARG A 121 -11.81 11.99 -3.16
CA ARG A 121 -11.73 13.09 -4.13
C ARG A 121 -12.72 14.20 -3.82
N ASN A 122 -13.98 13.85 -3.56
CA ASN A 122 -15.02 14.84 -3.27
C ASN A 122 -14.80 15.57 -1.94
N ARG A 123 -14.26 14.88 -0.92
CA ARG A 123 -14.06 15.45 0.42
C ARG A 123 -12.78 16.28 0.56
N PHE A 124 -11.72 15.91 -0.16
CA PHE A 124 -10.39 16.50 0.00
C PHE A 124 -9.86 17.06 -1.31
N VAL A 125 -9.69 16.23 -2.35
CA VAL A 125 -8.98 16.63 -3.58
C VAL A 125 -9.69 17.78 -4.29
N ASN A 126 -10.97 17.66 -4.60
CA ASN A 126 -11.69 18.66 -5.39
C ASN A 126 -11.76 20.02 -4.66
N PRO A 127 -12.10 20.11 -3.35
CA PRO A 127 -12.06 21.37 -2.63
C PRO A 127 -10.67 22.01 -2.55
N ILE A 128 -9.62 21.19 -2.34
CA ILE A 128 -8.25 21.69 -2.25
C ILE A 128 -7.77 22.24 -3.60
N MET A 129 -8.05 21.52 -4.69
CA MET A 129 -7.71 21.93 -6.05
C MET A 129 -8.53 23.15 -6.50
N HIS A 130 -9.80 23.24 -6.10
CA HIS A 130 -10.65 24.40 -6.41
C HIS A 130 -10.13 25.67 -5.76
N ALA A 131 -9.64 25.61 -4.52
CA ALA A 131 -9.02 26.77 -3.87
C ALA A 131 -7.72 27.26 -4.56
N MET A 132 -7.13 26.46 -5.46
CA MET A 132 -5.93 26.84 -6.22
C MET A 132 -6.26 27.47 -7.59
N THR A 133 -7.54 27.60 -7.94
CA THR A 133 -7.96 28.25 -9.20
C THR A 133 -8.05 29.76 -9.04
N VAL A 134 -8.07 30.48 -10.16
CA VAL A 134 -8.14 31.94 -10.18
C VAL A 134 -9.49 32.47 -9.66
N ASP A 135 -10.55 31.66 -9.73
CA ASP A 135 -11.91 32.02 -9.32
C ASP A 135 -12.22 31.66 -7.85
N ALA A 136 -11.21 31.20 -7.09
CA ALA A 136 -11.40 30.75 -5.72
C ALA A 136 -11.84 31.89 -4.79
N SER A 137 -12.88 31.64 -3.99
CA SER A 137 -13.33 32.58 -2.98
C SER A 137 -12.54 32.42 -1.67
N ALA A 138 -12.56 33.45 -0.81
CA ALA A 138 -11.96 33.34 0.53
C ALA A 138 -12.56 32.20 1.38
N ALA A 139 -13.80 31.78 1.09
CA ALA A 139 -14.43 30.63 1.73
C ALA A 139 -13.80 29.30 1.26
N ASP A 140 -13.46 29.18 -0.02
CA ASP A 140 -12.79 28.02 -0.60
C ASP A 140 -11.38 27.84 -0.02
N ASP A 141 -10.64 28.94 0.14
CA ASP A 141 -9.32 28.92 0.79
C ASP A 141 -9.39 28.45 2.25
N ARG A 142 -10.41 28.92 2.98
CA ARG A 142 -10.63 28.49 4.36
C ARG A 142 -10.97 27.01 4.43
N LEU A 143 -11.84 26.53 3.54
CA LEU A 143 -12.20 25.11 3.45
C LEU A 143 -11.00 24.25 3.09
N SER A 144 -10.19 24.64 2.10
CA SER A 144 -8.97 23.95 1.69
C SER A 144 -7.98 23.82 2.85
N ARG A 145 -7.70 24.92 3.57
CA ARG A 145 -6.84 24.89 4.77
C ARG A 145 -7.36 23.95 5.85
N MET A 146 -8.67 23.97 6.12
CA MET A 146 -9.29 23.05 7.08
C MET A 146 -9.17 21.58 6.65
N ARG A 147 -9.31 21.27 5.36
CA ARG A 147 -9.19 19.91 4.83
C ARG A 147 -7.74 19.42 4.81
N MET A 148 -6.79 20.30 4.50
CA MET A 148 -5.36 19.99 4.56
C MET A 148 -4.87 19.74 5.98
N ALA A 149 -5.41 20.45 6.98
CA ALA A 149 -4.98 20.32 8.38
C ALA A 149 -5.36 18.98 9.03
N VAL A 150 -6.28 18.22 8.44
CA VAL A 150 -6.77 16.93 8.98
C VAL A 150 -6.26 15.71 8.21
N LEU A 151 -5.41 15.91 7.20
CA LEU A 151 -4.73 14.87 6.43
C LEU A 151 -3.31 14.64 6.98
#